data_AF-A0A3S0LG48-F1
#
_entry.id   AF-A0A3S0LG48-F1
#
_cell.length_a   1.000
_cell.length_b   1.000
_cell.length_c   1.000
_cell.angle_alpha   90.00
_cell.angle_beta   90.00
_cell.angle_gamma   90.00
#
_symmetry.space_group_name_H-M   'P 1'
#
loop_
_entity.id
_entity.type
_entity.pdbx_description
1 polymer ?
#
loop_
_entity_poly.entity_id
_entity_poly.type
_entity_poly.pdbx_seq_one_letter_code
_entity_poly.pdbx_strand_id
1 'polypeptide(L)'
;MPATRPKPSIPLDTLREQIAQAIAGAKAHDVPAACVRVGIQRAVEENDAQEAFRSKRVYVRNRILTWNEADLLALAGRVLREFASDDLSDTVSEMTVHAEHRVSELVRRDVLKVIERLPSLFGELPLIDSLAEVFGTAVIQDDPGGLLGLNSLHGQIVQHRVNNEEDWSHEELLTRCGVLTCSQTRFFALLAKLLHPVARRDAEQADLAAALSAALRRDGFIVRQTDVESGYAIYGVVRAQAGVAGAMKNLIFASIGEKPELVIRDAVNNDVEIVRHADKVLVFDRPLPSSGQLLWKDLRDWYAELKGIESEESAKEQLFRRLRQAVLGARSAGELAVFQGYYERYGAALGDRLPALIPQVYLHYDPYTKRQRGDEQFLARQRMDFLLMLEQGVRIVIEIDGRHHYAVPDDQVPDRYIAHAHRYAEMVAEDRRLKLMGYEVYRFGGHEFLDVDLEQRKLGPRAQRCVADFFDALLARHGVR
;
A
#
# COMPACT_ATOMS: atom_id res chain seq x y z
N MET A 1 -19.78 -19.79 -10.28
CA MET A 1 -18.89 -18.66 -10.64
C MET A 1 -19.63 -17.39 -10.30
N PRO A 2 -19.13 -16.51 -9.41
CA PRO A 2 -19.76 -15.21 -9.21
C PRO A 2 -19.55 -14.41 -10.49
N ALA A 3 -20.64 -13.93 -11.09
CA ALA A 3 -20.60 -13.06 -12.25
C ALA A 3 -19.75 -11.82 -11.91
N THR A 4 -18.65 -11.63 -12.62
CA THR A 4 -17.88 -10.39 -12.58
C THR A 4 -18.81 -9.26 -13.02
N ARG A 5 -19.24 -8.43 -12.06
CA ARG A 5 -19.95 -7.19 -12.38
C ARG A 5 -19.09 -6.41 -13.39
N PRO A 6 -19.68 -5.82 -14.45
CA PRO A 6 -18.93 -4.96 -15.35
C PRO A 6 -18.29 -3.85 -14.50
N LYS A 7 -16.95 -3.74 -14.58
CA LYS A 7 -16.21 -2.69 -13.90
C LYS A 7 -16.77 -1.35 -14.40
N PRO A 8 -17.23 -0.42 -13.53
CA PRO A 8 -17.48 0.94 -13.97
C PRO A 8 -16.13 1.52 -14.42
N SER A 9 -15.90 1.53 -15.74
CA SER A 9 -14.69 2.09 -16.33
C SER A 9 -14.90 3.57 -16.52
N ILE A 10 -14.09 4.39 -15.84
CA ILE A 10 -14.05 5.83 -16.13
C ILE A 10 -13.63 5.98 -17.59
N PRO A 11 -14.41 6.69 -18.42
CA PRO A 11 -14.03 6.92 -19.81
C PRO A 11 -12.68 7.64 -19.88
N LEU A 12 -11.80 7.22 -20.80
CA LEU A 12 -10.51 7.89 -20.99
C LEU A 12 -10.65 9.38 -21.32
N ASP A 13 -11.78 9.78 -21.92
CA ASP A 13 -12.07 11.20 -22.18
C ASP A 13 -12.22 12.01 -20.89
N THR A 14 -12.74 11.41 -19.81
CA THR A 14 -12.79 12.04 -18.48
C THR A 14 -11.39 12.33 -17.97
N LEU A 15 -10.46 11.37 -18.06
CA LEU A 15 -9.06 11.58 -17.65
C LEU A 15 -8.39 12.68 -18.48
N ARG A 16 -8.61 12.70 -19.81
CA ARG A 16 -8.10 13.77 -20.68
C ARG A 16 -8.64 15.14 -20.28
N GLU A 17 -9.93 15.20 -19.98
CA GLU A 17 -10.60 16.44 -19.58
C GLU A 17 -10.04 16.97 -18.26
N GLN A 18 -9.83 16.10 -17.26
CA GLN A 18 -9.28 16.49 -15.97
C GLN A 18 -7.80 16.92 -16.07
N ILE A 19 -7.00 16.25 -16.89
CA ILE A 19 -5.61 16.70 -17.18
C ILE A 19 -5.62 18.09 -17.80
N ALA A 20 -6.48 18.30 -18.80
CA ALA A 20 -6.61 19.59 -19.48
C ALA A 20 -7.09 20.69 -18.54
N GLN A 21 -8.04 20.40 -17.66
CA GLN A 21 -8.58 21.35 -16.69
C GLN A 21 -7.54 21.72 -15.63
N ALA A 22 -6.77 20.75 -15.12
CA ALA A 22 -5.71 21.00 -14.14
C ALA A 22 -4.64 21.96 -14.69
N ILE A 23 -4.16 21.72 -15.92
CA ILE A 23 -3.19 22.60 -16.57
C ILE A 23 -3.82 23.96 -16.92
N ALA A 24 -5.11 23.98 -17.30
CA ALA A 24 -5.82 25.21 -17.60
C ALA A 24 -6.01 26.13 -16.38
N GLY A 25 -5.73 25.67 -15.15
CA GLY A 25 -5.63 26.53 -13.97
C GLY A 25 -4.48 27.56 -14.05
N ALA A 26 -3.45 27.30 -14.86
CA ALA A 26 -2.33 28.22 -15.06
C ALA A 26 -2.71 29.49 -15.85
N LYS A 27 -1.86 30.53 -15.76
CA LYS A 27 -2.00 31.74 -16.60
C LYS A 27 -1.85 31.37 -18.07
N ALA A 28 -2.63 32.01 -18.96
CA ALA A 28 -2.75 31.60 -20.36
C ALA A 28 -1.45 31.64 -21.18
N HIS A 29 -0.53 32.57 -20.88
CA HIS A 29 0.78 32.61 -21.55
C HIS A 29 1.73 31.51 -21.07
N ASP A 30 1.47 30.90 -19.92
CA ASP A 30 2.31 29.86 -19.32
C ASP A 30 1.88 28.44 -19.72
N VAL A 31 0.69 28.27 -20.32
CA VAL A 31 0.14 26.94 -20.67
C VAL A 31 1.03 26.18 -21.66
N PRO A 32 1.51 26.76 -22.78
CA PRO A 32 2.45 26.07 -23.66
C PRO A 32 3.75 25.65 -22.96
N ALA A 33 4.29 26.53 -22.10
CA ALA A 33 5.49 26.23 -21.32
C ALA A 33 5.24 25.12 -20.29
N ALA A 34 4.06 25.10 -19.67
CA ALA A 34 3.63 24.02 -18.79
C ALA A 34 3.55 22.69 -19.55
N CYS A 35 2.94 22.68 -20.75
CA CYS A 35 2.90 21.50 -21.61
C CYS A 35 4.29 20.94 -21.93
N VAL A 36 5.31 21.79 -22.11
CA VAL A 36 6.69 21.34 -22.28
C VAL A 36 7.22 20.67 -21.01
N ARG A 37 7.06 21.31 -19.85
CA ARG A 37 7.57 20.79 -18.56
C ARG A 37 6.96 19.43 -18.20
N VAL A 38 5.66 19.26 -18.40
CA VAL A 38 4.97 17.99 -18.12
C VAL A 38 5.10 16.96 -19.26
N GLY A 39 5.80 17.31 -20.34
CA GLY A 39 6.15 16.40 -21.43
C GLY A 39 5.01 16.12 -22.43
N ILE A 40 4.05 17.03 -22.58
CA ILE A 40 3.00 16.97 -23.62
C ILE A 40 3.60 17.33 -24.99
N GLN A 41 4.54 18.27 -25.03
CA GLN A 41 5.21 18.73 -26.25
C GLN A 41 6.71 18.97 -26.02
N ARG A 42 7.51 18.99 -27.09
CA ARG A 42 8.98 19.12 -26.99
C ARG A 42 9.47 20.55 -26.77
N ALA A 43 8.77 21.52 -27.35
CA ALA A 43 9.09 22.95 -27.27
C ALA A 43 7.82 23.77 -27.47
N VAL A 44 7.88 25.08 -27.21
CA VAL A 44 6.80 26.02 -27.52
C VAL A 44 6.96 26.49 -28.97
N GLU A 45 5.89 26.38 -29.77
CA GLU A 45 5.83 26.81 -31.17
C GLU A 45 5.25 28.24 -31.30
N GLU A 46 5.52 28.91 -32.42
CA GLU A 46 5.13 30.33 -32.64
C GLU A 46 3.62 30.59 -32.48
N ASN A 47 2.77 29.61 -32.85
CA ASN A 47 1.32 29.72 -32.78
C ASN A 47 0.70 29.22 -31.47
N ASP A 48 1.49 28.58 -30.59
CA ASP A 48 0.97 27.92 -29.39
C ASP A 48 0.32 28.91 -28.42
N ALA A 49 0.93 30.07 -28.24
CA ALA A 49 0.41 31.11 -27.35
C ALA A 49 -0.97 31.60 -27.80
N GLN A 50 -1.18 31.75 -29.12
CA GLN A 50 -2.45 32.19 -29.68
C GLN A 50 -3.53 31.09 -29.56
N GLU A 51 -3.17 29.83 -29.81
CA GLU A 51 -4.09 28.70 -29.67
C GLU A 51 -4.50 28.48 -28.20
N ALA A 52 -3.56 28.51 -27.26
CA ALA A 52 -3.81 28.41 -25.83
C ALA A 52 -4.66 29.58 -25.31
N PHE A 53 -4.49 30.78 -25.88
CA PHE A 53 -5.31 31.95 -25.52
C PHE A 53 -6.77 31.80 -25.94
N ARG A 54 -7.05 31.13 -27.07
CA ARG A 54 -8.43 30.85 -27.50
C ARG A 54 -9.13 29.88 -26.54
N SER A 55 -8.44 28.84 -26.10
CA SER A 55 -8.91 27.96 -25.04
C SER A 55 -7.79 27.08 -24.51
N LYS A 56 -7.32 27.38 -23.28
CA LYS A 56 -6.28 26.63 -22.57
C LYS A 56 -6.60 25.13 -22.51
N ARG A 57 -7.85 24.83 -22.17
CA ARG A 57 -8.36 23.47 -22.00
C ARG A 57 -8.36 22.69 -23.32
N VAL A 58 -8.90 23.30 -24.39
CA VAL A 58 -8.95 22.65 -25.71
C VAL A 58 -7.55 22.46 -26.28
N TYR A 59 -6.66 23.45 -26.09
CA TYR A 59 -5.26 23.39 -26.49
C TYR A 59 -4.54 22.16 -25.91
N VAL A 60 -4.67 21.94 -24.59
CA VAL A 60 -4.08 20.78 -23.92
C VAL A 60 -4.74 19.48 -24.39
N ARG A 61 -6.08 19.44 -24.40
CA ARG A 61 -6.86 18.24 -24.75
C ARG A 61 -6.53 17.72 -26.14
N ASN A 62 -6.40 18.60 -27.14
CA ASN A 62 -6.08 18.21 -28.52
C ASN A 62 -4.72 17.50 -28.63
N ARG A 63 -3.73 17.90 -27.83
CA ARG A 63 -2.37 17.35 -27.86
C ARG A 63 -2.26 15.96 -27.21
N ILE A 64 -3.21 15.61 -26.35
CA ILE A 64 -3.27 14.32 -25.65
C ILE A 64 -4.41 13.42 -26.14
N LEU A 65 -5.12 13.83 -27.19
CA LEU A 65 -6.33 13.15 -27.67
C LEU A 65 -6.05 11.70 -28.09
N THR A 66 -4.92 11.47 -28.75
CA THR A 66 -4.51 10.16 -29.28
C THR A 66 -3.76 9.29 -28.27
N TRP A 67 -3.50 9.80 -27.06
CA TRP A 67 -2.72 9.08 -26.06
C TRP A 67 -3.53 7.93 -25.47
N ASN A 68 -2.85 6.82 -25.18
CA ASN A 68 -3.43 5.65 -24.52
C ASN A 68 -3.54 5.87 -23.00
N GLU A 69 -4.22 4.95 -22.31
CA GLU A 69 -4.45 5.03 -20.87
C GLU A 69 -3.16 5.10 -20.05
N ALA A 70 -2.16 4.28 -20.37
CA ALA A 70 -0.90 4.23 -19.63
C ALA A 70 -0.14 5.56 -19.72
N ASP A 71 -0.08 6.14 -20.92
CA ASP A 71 0.58 7.43 -21.16
C ASP A 71 -0.18 8.59 -20.48
N LEU A 72 -1.53 8.54 -20.49
CA LEU A 72 -2.36 9.53 -19.80
C LEU A 72 -2.22 9.46 -18.29
N LEU A 73 -2.16 8.27 -17.69
CA LEU A 73 -1.93 8.10 -16.25
C LEU A 73 -0.53 8.58 -15.85
N ALA A 74 0.50 8.27 -16.66
CA ALA A 74 1.85 8.76 -16.43
C ALA A 74 1.92 10.30 -16.54
N LEU A 75 1.20 10.89 -17.49
CA LEU A 75 1.06 12.33 -17.62
C LEU A 75 0.33 12.95 -16.42
N ALA A 76 -0.80 12.38 -16.01
CA ALA A 76 -1.57 12.86 -14.86
C ALA A 76 -0.71 12.91 -13.59
N GLY A 77 0.13 11.89 -13.35
CA GLY A 77 1.09 11.90 -12.25
C GLY A 77 2.17 12.99 -12.34
N ARG A 78 2.58 13.39 -13.55
CA ARG A 78 3.47 14.56 -13.75
C ARG A 78 2.71 15.87 -13.48
N VAL A 79 1.49 15.99 -13.98
CA VAL A 79 0.63 17.18 -13.83
C VAL A 79 0.31 17.44 -12.35
N LEU A 80 -0.08 16.41 -11.59
CA LEU A 80 -0.40 16.54 -10.16
C LEU A 80 0.77 17.00 -9.28
N ARG A 81 2.03 16.85 -9.75
CA ARG A 81 3.20 17.39 -9.03
C ARG A 81 3.36 18.91 -9.19
N GLU A 82 2.79 19.48 -10.24
CA GLU A 82 2.92 20.90 -10.57
C GLU A 82 1.61 21.67 -10.35
N PHE A 83 0.48 21.01 -10.60
CA PHE A 83 -0.85 21.59 -10.55
C PHE A 83 -1.71 20.76 -9.59
N ALA A 84 -1.99 21.32 -8.40
CA ALA A 84 -2.93 20.72 -7.47
C ALA A 84 -4.33 20.68 -8.10
N SER A 85 -4.92 19.49 -8.16
CA SER A 85 -6.26 19.28 -8.69
C SER A 85 -6.89 18.05 -8.03
N ASP A 86 -7.88 18.29 -7.18
CA ASP A 86 -8.57 17.23 -6.45
C ASP A 86 -9.33 16.31 -7.41
N ASP A 87 -9.99 16.86 -8.43
CA ASP A 87 -10.77 16.08 -9.40
C ASP A 87 -9.87 15.19 -10.28
N LEU A 88 -8.67 15.67 -10.66
CA LEU A 88 -7.69 14.85 -11.37
C LEU A 88 -7.11 13.76 -10.45
N SER A 89 -6.78 14.11 -9.20
CA SER A 89 -6.30 13.16 -8.19
C SER A 89 -7.30 12.04 -7.95
N ASP A 90 -8.58 12.39 -7.78
CA ASP A 90 -9.68 11.44 -7.63
C ASP A 90 -9.84 10.55 -8.85
N THR A 91 -9.82 11.12 -10.06
CA THR A 91 -9.93 10.36 -11.30
C THR A 91 -8.80 9.34 -11.43
N VAL A 92 -7.57 9.75 -11.11
CA VAL A 92 -6.40 8.85 -11.11
C VAL A 92 -6.55 7.76 -10.05
N SER A 93 -6.93 8.11 -8.83
CA SER A 93 -7.13 7.15 -7.73
C SER A 93 -8.20 6.11 -8.08
N GLU A 94 -9.31 6.56 -8.67
CA GLU A 94 -10.35 5.67 -9.15
C GLU A 94 -9.84 4.75 -10.26
N MET A 95 -9.08 5.25 -11.24
CA MET A 95 -8.55 4.40 -12.32
C MET A 95 -7.39 3.47 -11.88
N THR A 96 -6.80 3.70 -10.70
CA THR A 96 -5.62 2.96 -10.22
C THR A 96 -5.90 2.25 -8.89
N VAL A 97 -5.67 2.94 -7.76
CA VAL A 97 -5.73 2.43 -6.38
C VAL A 97 -7.04 1.69 -6.10
N HIS A 98 -8.16 2.19 -6.61
CA HIS A 98 -9.48 1.67 -6.27
C HIS A 98 -10.17 0.95 -7.45
N ALA A 99 -9.47 0.71 -8.57
CA ALA A 99 -10.04 0.16 -9.80
C ALA A 99 -10.77 -1.20 -9.63
N GLU A 100 -10.34 -2.02 -8.67
CA GLU A 100 -10.83 -3.39 -8.51
C GLU A 100 -11.84 -3.57 -7.37
N HIS A 101 -11.76 -2.72 -6.35
CA HIS A 101 -12.49 -2.89 -5.10
C HIS A 101 -13.18 -1.60 -4.71
N ARG A 102 -14.52 -1.64 -4.72
CA ARG A 102 -15.38 -0.48 -4.55
C ARG A 102 -16.39 -0.66 -3.43
N VAL A 103 -16.65 0.41 -2.68
CA VAL A 103 -17.85 0.54 -1.87
C VAL A 103 -19.01 0.94 -2.77
N SER A 104 -19.96 0.02 -2.94
CA SER A 104 -21.19 0.19 -3.70
C SER A 104 -22.13 1.21 -3.05
N GLU A 105 -23.01 1.83 -3.83
CA GLU A 105 -24.03 2.75 -3.29
C GLU A 105 -24.86 2.11 -2.17
N LEU A 106 -25.20 0.81 -2.29
CA LEU A 106 -25.93 0.08 -1.25
C LEU A 106 -25.19 0.09 0.09
N VAL A 107 -23.88 -0.16 0.07
CA VAL A 107 -23.07 -0.13 1.30
C VAL A 107 -22.85 1.30 1.78
N ARG A 108 -22.71 2.29 0.87
CA ARG A 108 -22.67 3.71 1.26
C ARG A 108 -23.94 4.12 2.00
N ARG A 109 -25.13 3.69 1.53
CA ARG A 109 -26.40 3.92 2.22
C ARG A 109 -26.47 3.21 3.57
N ASP A 110 -25.97 1.98 3.68
CA ASP A 110 -25.88 1.29 4.97
C ASP A 110 -24.95 2.03 5.95
N VAL A 111 -23.87 2.63 5.45
CA VAL A 111 -22.98 3.52 6.23
C VAL A 111 -23.70 4.79 6.67
N LEU A 112 -24.50 5.43 5.81
CA LEU A 112 -25.28 6.62 6.19
C LEU A 112 -26.26 6.33 7.34
N LYS A 113 -26.88 5.15 7.38
CA LYS A 113 -27.72 4.73 8.52
C LYS A 113 -26.96 4.62 9.85
N VAL A 114 -25.65 4.34 9.79
CA VAL A 114 -24.79 4.36 10.97
C VAL A 114 -24.51 5.80 11.39
N ILE A 115 -24.15 6.67 10.43
CA ILE A 115 -23.85 8.09 10.65
C ILE A 115 -25.07 8.86 11.17
N GLU A 116 -26.28 8.51 10.71
CA GLU A 116 -27.53 9.14 11.13
C GLU A 116 -27.76 9.09 12.64
N ARG A 117 -27.20 8.08 13.32
CA ARG A 117 -27.36 7.89 14.78
C ARG A 117 -26.41 8.75 15.60
N LEU A 118 -25.49 9.46 14.96
CA LEU A 118 -24.53 10.30 15.66
C LEU A 118 -25.23 11.55 16.21
N PRO A 119 -24.87 12.01 17.42
CA PRO A 119 -25.40 13.26 17.96
C PRO A 119 -24.88 14.48 17.19
N SER A 120 -23.64 14.42 16.70
CA SER A 120 -23.02 15.45 15.86
C SER A 120 -22.15 14.81 14.79
N LEU A 121 -22.06 15.45 13.63
CA LEU A 121 -21.33 14.89 12.49
C LEU A 121 -19.81 14.93 12.73
N PHE A 122 -19.26 16.08 13.09
CA PHE A 122 -17.81 16.28 13.25
C PHE A 122 -17.40 16.78 14.65
N GLY A 123 -18.25 16.62 15.67
CA GLY A 123 -17.94 17.08 17.02
C GLY A 123 -17.70 18.58 17.07
N GLU A 124 -16.51 18.97 17.55
CA GLU A 124 -16.08 20.37 17.66
C GLU A 124 -15.49 20.95 16.35
N LEU A 125 -15.29 20.12 15.32
CA LEU A 125 -14.76 20.60 14.05
C LEU A 125 -15.80 21.46 13.31
N PRO A 126 -15.37 22.55 12.64
CA PRO A 126 -16.27 23.37 11.84
C PRO A 126 -16.93 22.54 10.73
N LEU A 127 -18.27 22.52 10.71
CA LEU A 127 -19.05 21.68 9.80
C LEU A 127 -18.72 21.97 8.33
N ILE A 128 -18.79 23.24 7.94
CA ILE A 128 -18.62 23.66 6.54
C ILE A 128 -17.19 23.40 6.06
N ASP A 129 -16.18 23.73 6.88
CA ASP A 129 -14.78 23.50 6.52
C ASP A 129 -14.49 22.00 6.40
N SER A 130 -15.05 21.18 7.29
CA SER A 130 -14.92 19.72 7.22
C SER A 130 -15.58 19.13 5.97
N LEU A 131 -16.76 19.64 5.57
CA LEU A 131 -17.41 19.23 4.32
C LEU A 131 -16.62 19.69 3.10
N ALA A 132 -16.07 20.91 3.11
CA ALA A 132 -15.25 21.43 2.01
C ALA A 132 -13.93 20.66 1.85
N GLU A 133 -13.31 20.25 2.96
CA GLU A 133 -12.10 19.41 2.94
C GLU A 133 -12.38 18.01 2.38
N VAL A 134 -13.54 17.42 2.69
CA VAL A 134 -13.91 16.07 2.24
C VAL A 134 -14.44 16.07 0.80
N PHE A 135 -15.33 16.99 0.46
CA PHE A 135 -16.07 16.99 -0.80
C PHE A 135 -15.54 17.98 -1.83
N GLY A 136 -14.63 18.87 -1.43
CA GLY A 136 -14.06 19.93 -2.26
C GLY A 136 -14.81 21.25 -2.13
N THR A 137 -14.06 22.35 -2.00
CA THR A 137 -14.62 23.71 -1.86
C THR A 137 -15.55 24.10 -3.01
N ALA A 138 -15.23 23.69 -4.24
CA ALA A 138 -16.04 24.00 -5.41
C ALA A 138 -17.46 23.38 -5.33
N VAL A 139 -17.60 22.18 -4.75
CA VAL A 139 -18.90 21.52 -4.56
C VAL A 139 -19.72 22.24 -3.50
N ILE A 140 -19.08 22.63 -2.40
CA ILE A 140 -19.78 23.32 -1.30
C ILE A 140 -20.19 24.74 -1.71
N GLN A 141 -19.37 25.45 -2.49
CA GLN A 141 -19.65 26.81 -2.94
C GLN A 141 -20.48 26.89 -4.23
N ASP A 142 -20.83 25.76 -4.85
CA ASP A 142 -21.58 25.74 -6.11
C ASP A 142 -22.92 26.48 -5.96
N ASP A 143 -23.25 27.38 -6.89
CA ASP A 143 -24.45 28.23 -6.89
C ASP A 143 -25.19 28.16 -8.24
N PRO A 144 -25.90 27.05 -8.53
CA PRO A 144 -26.56 26.86 -9.81
C PRO A 144 -27.65 27.92 -10.05
N GLY A 145 -27.36 28.89 -10.91
CA GLY A 145 -28.30 29.94 -11.32
C GLY A 145 -28.52 31.08 -10.31
N GLY A 146 -27.63 31.25 -9.32
CA GLY A 146 -27.85 32.18 -8.22
C GLY A 146 -27.57 33.66 -8.49
N LEU A 147 -28.42 34.49 -7.88
CA LEU A 147 -28.21 35.90 -7.61
C LEU A 147 -27.79 36.01 -6.13
N LEU A 148 -26.57 36.49 -5.84
CA LEU A 148 -26.04 36.72 -4.48
C LEU A 148 -25.77 35.48 -3.59
N GLY A 149 -25.62 34.25 -4.13
CA GLY A 149 -25.13 33.10 -3.34
C GLY A 149 -26.16 32.37 -2.48
N LEU A 150 -27.43 32.80 -2.50
CA LEU A 150 -28.51 32.22 -1.66
C LEU A 150 -28.91 30.79 -2.05
N ASN A 151 -28.71 30.41 -3.32
CA ASN A 151 -29.01 29.06 -3.79
C ASN A 151 -27.80 28.11 -3.67
N SER A 152 -26.64 28.62 -3.24
CA SER A 152 -25.44 27.80 -3.11
C SER A 152 -25.63 26.71 -2.06
N LEU A 153 -24.95 25.56 -2.24
CA LEU A 153 -24.99 24.50 -1.23
C LEU A 153 -24.52 25.02 0.14
N HIS A 154 -23.49 25.86 0.16
CA HIS A 154 -23.03 26.57 1.36
C HIS A 154 -24.15 27.36 2.02
N GLY A 155 -24.87 28.21 1.26
CA GLY A 155 -25.99 29.00 1.77
C GLY A 155 -27.10 28.13 2.34
N GLN A 156 -27.41 27.01 1.67
CA GLN A 156 -28.40 26.04 2.15
C GLN A 156 -27.94 25.32 3.43
N ILE A 157 -26.67 24.95 3.55
CA ILE A 157 -26.11 24.34 4.77
C ILE A 157 -26.18 25.33 5.94
N VAL A 158 -25.81 26.60 5.71
CA VAL A 158 -25.95 27.65 6.73
C VAL A 158 -27.41 27.77 7.17
N GLN A 159 -28.35 27.82 6.22
CA GLN A 159 -29.76 27.97 6.53
C GLN A 159 -30.35 26.77 7.27
N HIS A 160 -30.11 25.54 6.79
CA HIS A 160 -30.81 24.32 7.22
C HIS A 160 -30.01 23.41 8.15
N ARG A 161 -28.78 23.79 8.51
CA ARG A 161 -27.99 23.02 9.47
C ARG A 161 -27.26 23.87 10.50
N VAL A 162 -26.90 25.11 10.19
CA VAL A 162 -26.29 26.03 11.17
C VAL A 162 -27.35 26.87 11.89
N ASN A 163 -28.27 27.47 11.13
CA ASN A 163 -29.32 28.32 11.70
C ASN A 163 -30.54 27.51 12.17
N ASN A 164 -30.86 26.40 11.50
CA ASN A 164 -32.00 25.53 11.82
C ASN A 164 -31.53 24.07 11.87
N GLU A 165 -30.96 23.63 12.98
CA GLU A 165 -30.29 22.32 13.08
C GLU A 165 -31.18 21.11 12.78
N GLU A 166 -32.50 21.20 13.00
CA GLU A 166 -33.45 20.10 12.84
C GLU A 166 -33.99 19.94 11.40
N ASP A 167 -33.71 20.88 10.50
CA ASP A 167 -34.27 20.85 9.14
C ASP A 167 -33.74 19.67 8.32
N TRP A 168 -32.42 19.43 8.37
CA TRP A 168 -31.75 18.38 7.62
C TRP A 168 -31.11 17.32 8.51
N SER A 169 -31.41 16.07 8.21
CA SER A 169 -30.71 14.92 8.78
C SER A 169 -29.25 14.84 8.32
N HIS A 170 -28.43 14.02 8.99
CA HIS A 170 -27.06 13.77 8.56
C HIS A 170 -27.03 13.08 7.18
N GLU A 171 -27.94 12.13 6.96
CA GLU A 171 -28.09 11.46 5.66
C GLU A 171 -28.43 12.44 4.53
N GLU A 172 -29.38 13.37 4.76
CA GLU A 172 -29.79 14.35 3.74
C GLU A 172 -28.64 15.32 3.42
N LEU A 173 -27.98 15.86 4.46
CA LEU A 173 -26.84 16.76 4.30
C LEU A 173 -25.71 16.12 3.47
N LEU A 174 -25.31 14.90 3.84
CA LEU A 174 -24.23 14.19 3.14
C LEU A 174 -24.64 13.78 1.72
N THR A 175 -25.92 13.43 1.51
CA THR A 175 -26.45 13.12 0.17
C THR A 175 -26.35 14.34 -0.74
N ARG A 176 -26.69 15.54 -0.24
CA ARG A 176 -26.55 16.81 -0.98
C ARG A 176 -25.09 17.17 -1.28
N CYS A 177 -24.16 16.80 -0.39
CA CYS A 177 -22.72 16.94 -0.65
C CYS A 177 -22.19 15.92 -1.67
N GLY A 178 -23.00 14.93 -2.09
CA GLY A 178 -22.61 13.93 -3.07
C GLY A 178 -21.98 12.67 -2.48
N VAL A 179 -22.23 12.33 -1.22
CA VAL A 179 -21.65 11.12 -0.58
C VAL A 179 -21.90 9.82 -1.34
N LEU A 180 -23.02 9.72 -2.08
CA LEU A 180 -23.37 8.53 -2.86
C LEU A 180 -22.62 8.45 -4.20
N THR A 181 -22.14 9.57 -4.73
CA THR A 181 -21.55 9.70 -6.07
C THR A 181 -20.07 10.11 -6.05
N CYS A 182 -19.55 10.58 -4.90
CA CYS A 182 -18.15 10.98 -4.76
C CYS A 182 -17.17 9.82 -4.98
N SER A 183 -15.91 10.14 -5.25
CA SER A 183 -14.82 9.16 -5.36
C SER A 183 -14.71 8.30 -4.10
N GLN A 184 -14.16 7.10 -4.23
CA GLN A 184 -13.90 6.27 -3.06
C GLN A 184 -12.89 6.93 -2.11
N THR A 185 -11.92 7.69 -2.65
CA THR A 185 -10.99 8.51 -1.87
C THR A 185 -11.74 9.47 -0.95
N ARG A 186 -12.66 10.28 -1.49
CA ARG A 186 -13.47 11.23 -0.71
C ARG A 186 -14.38 10.52 0.28
N PHE A 187 -14.98 9.40 -0.12
CA PHE A 187 -15.80 8.59 0.78
C PHE A 187 -14.97 8.06 1.98
N PHE A 188 -13.75 7.60 1.77
CA PHE A 188 -12.86 7.18 2.86
C PHE A 188 -12.36 8.35 3.68
N ALA A 189 -12.10 9.50 3.07
CA ALA A 189 -11.75 10.74 3.77
C ALA A 189 -12.88 11.18 4.71
N LEU A 190 -14.15 11.08 4.29
CA LEU A 190 -15.30 11.32 5.16
C LEU A 190 -15.25 10.42 6.41
N LEU A 191 -15.08 9.11 6.22
CA LEU A 191 -15.06 8.16 7.34
C LEU A 191 -13.87 8.39 8.28
N ALA A 192 -12.70 8.72 7.73
CA ALA A 192 -11.54 9.09 8.51
C ALA A 192 -11.79 10.39 9.30
N LYS A 193 -12.39 11.40 8.68
CA LYS A 193 -12.73 12.69 9.33
C LYS A 193 -13.74 12.52 10.45
N LEU A 194 -14.77 11.69 10.24
CA LEU A 194 -15.72 11.28 11.27
C LEU A 194 -14.97 10.62 12.43
N LEU A 195 -14.05 9.70 12.16
CA LEU A 195 -13.34 8.97 13.21
C LEU A 195 -12.12 9.72 13.76
N HIS A 196 -11.89 10.97 13.38
CA HIS A 196 -10.73 11.72 13.83
C HIS A 196 -10.84 12.05 15.33
N PRO A 197 -9.76 11.97 16.13
CA PRO A 197 -9.81 12.21 17.57
C PRO A 197 -10.21 13.65 17.97
N VAL A 198 -10.11 14.61 17.06
CA VAL A 198 -10.67 15.96 17.29
C VAL A 198 -12.20 15.97 17.15
N ALA A 199 -12.77 15.09 16.33
CA ALA A 199 -14.22 14.95 16.18
C ALA A 199 -14.83 14.12 17.31
N ARG A 200 -14.20 12.99 17.68
CA ARG A 200 -14.69 12.06 18.71
C ARG A 200 -13.57 11.14 19.21
N ARG A 201 -13.64 10.73 20.47
CA ARG A 201 -12.57 9.99 21.17
C ARG A 201 -13.09 8.75 21.91
N ASP A 202 -12.14 7.92 22.34
CA ASP A 202 -12.33 6.82 23.28
C ASP A 202 -13.45 5.86 22.84
N ALA A 203 -14.39 5.56 23.74
CA ALA A 203 -15.46 4.60 23.50
C ALA A 203 -16.35 5.00 22.30
N GLU A 204 -16.69 6.28 22.17
CA GLU A 204 -17.52 6.76 21.06
C GLU A 204 -16.83 6.52 19.70
N GLN A 205 -15.53 6.79 19.63
CA GLN A 205 -14.73 6.57 18.43
C GLN A 205 -14.65 5.08 18.09
N ALA A 206 -14.39 4.22 19.08
CA ALA A 206 -14.27 2.77 18.90
C ALA A 206 -15.61 2.13 18.49
N ASP A 207 -16.72 2.56 19.11
CA ASP A 207 -18.07 2.07 18.80
C ASP A 207 -18.48 2.44 17.37
N LEU A 208 -18.20 3.69 16.96
CA LEU A 208 -18.46 4.11 15.58
C LEU A 208 -17.59 3.31 14.59
N ALA A 209 -16.31 3.11 14.87
CA ALA A 209 -15.43 2.32 14.02
C ALA A 209 -15.93 0.88 13.84
N ALA A 210 -16.45 0.25 14.91
CA ALA A 210 -17.03 -1.08 14.87
C ALA A 210 -18.32 -1.12 14.04
N ALA A 211 -19.21 -0.14 14.21
CA ALA A 211 -20.46 -0.04 13.45
C ALA A 211 -20.21 0.20 11.95
N LEU A 212 -19.29 1.11 11.61
CA LEU A 212 -18.87 1.36 10.22
C LEU A 212 -18.22 0.12 9.60
N SER A 213 -17.37 -0.58 10.34
CA SER A 213 -16.78 -1.85 9.89
C SER A 213 -17.83 -2.90 9.56
N ALA A 214 -18.89 -3.00 10.37
CA ALA A 214 -19.97 -3.95 10.12
C ALA A 214 -20.74 -3.62 8.82
N ALA A 215 -20.99 -2.33 8.55
CA ALA A 215 -21.63 -1.89 7.30
C ALA A 215 -20.73 -2.16 6.08
N LEU A 216 -19.46 -1.79 6.15
CA LEU A 216 -18.49 -1.90 5.06
C LEU A 216 -18.12 -3.33 4.67
N ARG A 217 -18.27 -4.28 5.60
CA ARG A 217 -17.82 -5.67 5.43
C ARG A 217 -18.38 -6.36 4.19
N ARG A 218 -19.61 -6.00 3.78
CA ARG A 218 -20.28 -6.57 2.59
C ARG A 218 -19.51 -6.34 1.29
N ASP A 219 -18.80 -5.22 1.17
CA ASP A 219 -17.95 -4.90 0.02
C ASP A 219 -16.46 -5.20 0.28
N GLY A 220 -16.16 -5.91 1.37
CA GLY A 220 -14.81 -6.35 1.71
C GLY A 220 -13.93 -5.23 2.28
N PHE A 221 -14.51 -4.26 2.97
CA PHE A 221 -13.79 -3.21 3.71
C PHE A 221 -14.11 -3.25 5.20
N ILE A 222 -13.19 -2.80 6.03
CA ILE A 222 -13.36 -2.61 7.47
C ILE A 222 -12.64 -1.33 7.90
N VAL A 223 -13.03 -0.78 9.04
CA VAL A 223 -12.31 0.30 9.70
C VAL A 223 -11.35 -0.32 10.71
N ARG A 224 -10.09 0.13 10.73
CA ARG A 224 -9.12 -0.26 11.74
C ARG A 224 -8.35 0.96 12.22
N GLN A 225 -7.80 0.88 13.42
CA GLN A 225 -6.80 1.83 13.86
C GLN A 225 -5.57 1.68 12.96
N THR A 226 -5.23 2.76 12.26
CA THR A 226 -4.11 2.84 11.32
C THR A 226 -2.92 3.59 11.90
N ASP A 227 -3.14 4.47 12.88
CA ASP A 227 -2.09 5.25 13.52
C ASP A 227 -2.45 5.66 14.95
N VAL A 228 -1.53 6.37 15.62
CA VAL A 228 -1.71 7.01 16.93
C VAL A 228 -1.14 8.42 16.87
N GLU A 229 -1.94 9.43 17.20
CA GLU A 229 -1.49 10.81 17.32
C GLU A 229 -1.68 11.32 18.76
N SER A 230 -0.59 11.70 19.42
CA SER A 230 -0.61 12.20 20.81
C SER A 230 -1.31 11.25 21.80
N GLY A 231 -1.27 9.94 21.55
CA GLY A 231 -1.95 8.91 22.35
C GLY A 231 -3.39 8.62 21.94
N TYR A 232 -3.96 9.38 21.00
CA TYR A 232 -5.29 9.13 20.46
C TYR A 232 -5.23 8.24 19.22
N ALA A 233 -6.17 7.30 19.10
CA ALA A 233 -6.25 6.42 17.94
C ALA A 233 -6.63 7.21 16.68
N ILE A 234 -5.97 6.92 15.56
CA ILE A 234 -6.37 7.35 14.22
C ILE A 234 -6.89 6.13 13.48
N TYR A 235 -8.10 6.23 12.95
CA TYR A 235 -8.74 5.14 12.20
C TYR A 235 -8.75 5.42 10.70
N GLY A 236 -8.64 4.35 9.92
CA GLY A 236 -8.75 4.37 8.47
C GLY A 236 -9.50 3.15 7.93
N VAL A 237 -9.97 3.26 6.69
CA VAL A 237 -10.64 2.16 5.99
C VAL A 237 -9.59 1.29 5.28
N VAL A 238 -9.64 -0.02 5.52
CA VAL A 238 -8.75 -1.01 4.89
C VAL A 238 -9.56 -2.16 4.31
N ARG A 239 -8.96 -2.97 3.44
CA ARG A 239 -9.59 -4.19 2.94
C ARG A 239 -9.76 -5.19 4.08
N ALA A 240 -10.95 -5.79 4.16
CA ALA A 240 -11.27 -6.86 5.12
C ALA A 240 -10.43 -8.12 4.87
N GLN A 241 -9.88 -8.29 3.66
CA GLN A 241 -9.13 -9.47 3.20
C GLN A 241 -7.77 -9.17 2.54
N ALA A 242 -7.18 -7.98 2.68
CA ALA A 242 -5.81 -7.78 2.21
C ALA A 242 -4.86 -7.74 3.40
N GLY A 243 -3.99 -8.75 3.49
CA GLY A 243 -2.83 -8.71 4.36
C GLY A 243 -2.99 -9.33 5.74
N VAL A 244 -1.84 -9.58 6.34
CA VAL A 244 -1.70 -10.17 7.67
C VAL A 244 -2.20 -9.18 8.71
N ALA A 245 -3.14 -9.62 9.55
CA ALA A 245 -3.76 -8.74 10.53
C ALA A 245 -2.76 -8.27 11.61
N GLY A 246 -2.73 -6.96 11.86
CA GLY A 246 -1.97 -6.34 12.96
C GLY A 246 -0.86 -5.41 12.50
N ALA A 247 -0.58 -4.37 13.29
CA ALA A 247 0.54 -3.47 13.08
C ALA A 247 1.87 -4.22 13.25
N MET A 248 2.83 -3.95 12.38
CA MET A 248 4.18 -4.48 12.52
C MET A 248 4.85 -3.77 13.71
N LYS A 249 5.41 -4.53 14.65
CA LYS A 249 6.17 -3.98 15.79
C LYS A 249 7.64 -3.80 15.44
N ASN A 250 8.28 -4.88 15.02
CA ASN A 250 9.67 -4.91 14.60
C ASN A 250 9.89 -5.98 13.52
N LEU A 251 10.90 -5.78 12.68
CA LEU A 251 11.42 -6.80 11.77
C LEU A 251 12.84 -7.16 12.19
N ILE A 252 13.05 -8.42 12.52
CA ILE A 252 14.37 -8.97 12.81
C ILE A 252 14.82 -9.77 11.60
N PHE A 253 15.91 -9.39 10.96
CA PHE A 253 16.28 -9.94 9.66
C PHE A 253 17.79 -9.94 9.39
N ALA A 254 18.18 -10.58 8.29
CA ALA A 254 19.54 -10.59 7.76
C ALA A 254 20.63 -10.93 8.80
N SER A 255 20.51 -12.09 9.48
CA SER A 255 21.56 -12.52 10.40
C SER A 255 22.87 -12.81 9.66
N ILE A 256 23.99 -12.33 10.17
CA ILE A 256 25.33 -12.68 9.70
C ILE A 256 26.00 -13.64 10.69
N GLY A 257 25.99 -14.94 10.36
CA GLY A 257 26.59 -15.99 11.20
C GLY A 257 25.53 -16.81 11.91
N GLU A 258 25.60 -16.87 13.25
CA GLU A 258 24.72 -17.71 14.06
C GLU A 258 23.27 -17.20 14.06
N LYS A 259 22.32 -18.12 14.24
CA LYS A 259 20.90 -17.77 14.31
C LYS A 259 20.63 -16.99 15.60
N PRO A 260 19.83 -15.90 15.56
CA PRO A 260 19.45 -15.18 16.77
C PRO A 260 18.60 -16.06 17.68
N GLU A 261 18.80 -15.95 18.99
CA GLU A 261 17.89 -16.53 19.98
C GLU A 261 16.89 -15.46 20.43
N LEU A 262 15.61 -15.66 20.12
CA LEU A 262 14.52 -14.73 20.43
C LEU A 262 13.67 -15.26 21.59
N VAL A 263 13.40 -14.42 22.58
CA VAL A 263 12.50 -14.76 23.71
C VAL A 263 11.47 -13.65 23.87
N ILE A 264 10.19 -14.02 24.07
CA ILE A 264 9.17 -13.06 24.47
C ILE A 264 9.35 -12.74 25.95
N ARG A 265 9.63 -11.47 26.25
CA ARG A 265 9.66 -10.95 27.63
C ARG A 265 8.25 -10.72 28.16
N ASP A 266 7.38 -10.19 27.32
CA ASP A 266 5.99 -9.88 27.65
C ASP A 266 5.07 -10.35 26.51
N ALA A 267 4.27 -11.40 26.77
CA ALA A 267 3.35 -11.96 25.78
C ALA A 267 2.09 -11.11 25.59
N VAL A 268 1.71 -10.30 26.58
CA VAL A 268 0.56 -9.39 26.49
C VAL A 268 0.92 -8.25 25.56
N ASN A 269 2.13 -7.72 25.72
CA ASN A 269 2.66 -6.64 24.88
C ASN A 269 3.43 -7.14 23.66
N ASN A 270 3.55 -8.46 23.41
CA ASN A 270 4.34 -9.02 22.30
C ASN A 270 5.77 -8.43 22.23
N ASP A 271 6.41 -8.20 23.38
CA ASP A 271 7.76 -7.65 23.44
C ASP A 271 8.79 -8.78 23.29
N VAL A 272 9.56 -8.69 22.20
CA VAL A 272 10.56 -9.68 21.82
C VAL A 272 11.95 -9.16 22.17
N GLU A 273 12.72 -9.93 22.93
CA GLU A 273 14.14 -9.69 23.19
C GLU A 273 15.01 -10.65 22.38
N ILE A 274 16.10 -10.13 21.82
CA ILE A 274 17.20 -10.95 21.27
C ILE A 274 18.17 -11.27 22.40
N VAL A 275 18.11 -12.49 22.93
CA VAL A 275 18.89 -12.92 24.09
C VAL A 275 20.34 -13.27 23.70
N ARG A 276 20.56 -13.67 22.44
CA ARG A 276 21.90 -13.93 21.88
C ARG A 276 22.02 -13.48 20.43
N HIS A 277 23.22 -13.05 20.05
CA HIS A 277 23.61 -12.62 18.70
C HIS A 277 22.85 -11.39 18.19
N ALA A 278 22.45 -10.49 19.10
CA ALA A 278 21.81 -9.21 18.74
C ALA A 278 22.68 -8.35 17.81
N ASP A 279 24.00 -8.45 17.92
CA ASP A 279 24.97 -7.76 17.06
C ASP A 279 25.02 -8.32 15.62
N LYS A 280 24.45 -9.51 15.39
CA LYS A 280 24.48 -10.19 14.09
C LYS A 280 23.25 -9.94 13.22
N VAL A 281 22.18 -9.39 13.78
CA VAL A 281 20.92 -9.15 13.06
C VAL A 281 20.69 -7.67 12.80
N LEU A 282 19.75 -7.38 11.92
CA LEU A 282 19.16 -6.05 11.76
C LEU A 282 17.77 -6.04 12.39
N VAL A 283 17.45 -4.96 13.10
CA VAL A 283 16.14 -4.75 13.75
C VAL A 283 15.54 -3.46 13.22
N PHE A 284 14.60 -3.57 12.29
CA PHE A 284 13.83 -2.41 11.84
C PHE A 284 12.66 -2.21 12.79
N ASP A 285 12.63 -1.06 13.45
CA ASP A 285 11.75 -0.71 14.57
C ASP A 285 10.90 0.54 14.27
N ARG A 286 10.90 1.01 13.02
CA ARG A 286 10.05 2.14 12.62
C ARG A 286 8.63 1.68 12.33
N PRO A 287 7.63 2.54 12.61
CA PRO A 287 6.27 2.30 12.13
C PRO A 287 6.27 2.30 10.60
N LEU A 288 5.43 1.43 10.02
CA LEU A 288 5.16 1.47 8.59
C LEU A 288 4.16 2.57 8.27
N PRO A 289 4.18 3.12 7.04
CA PRO A 289 3.10 3.99 6.58
C PRO A 289 1.74 3.27 6.67
N SER A 290 0.65 4.05 6.68
CA SER A 290 -0.73 3.52 6.73
C SER A 290 -1.06 2.57 5.56
N SER A 291 -0.33 2.69 4.45
CA SER A 291 -0.39 1.74 3.32
C SER A 291 0.15 0.35 3.67
N GLY A 292 0.95 0.20 4.73
CA GLY A 292 1.63 -1.04 5.11
C GLY A 292 2.84 -1.40 4.25
N GLN A 293 3.21 -0.55 3.30
CA GLN A 293 4.32 -0.76 2.38
C GLN A 293 5.66 -0.47 3.04
N LEU A 294 6.70 -1.23 2.67
CA LEU A 294 8.09 -0.91 3.00
C LEU A 294 8.92 -0.82 1.72
N LEU A 295 9.43 0.38 1.44
CA LEU A 295 10.28 0.65 0.29
C LEU A 295 11.75 0.50 0.63
N TRP A 296 12.56 0.28 -0.40
CA TRP A 296 14.02 0.26 -0.29
C TRP A 296 14.58 1.56 0.27
N LYS A 297 13.97 2.69 -0.10
CA LYS A 297 14.30 4.01 0.44
C LYS A 297 14.11 4.07 1.95
N ASP A 298 13.00 3.56 2.47
CA ASP A 298 12.72 3.57 3.90
C ASP A 298 13.77 2.77 4.68
N LEU A 299 14.17 1.61 4.17
CA LEU A 299 15.26 0.83 4.75
C LEU A 299 16.62 1.52 4.65
N ARG A 300 16.92 2.15 3.50
CA ARG A 300 18.17 2.90 3.30
C ARG A 300 18.27 4.05 4.30
N ASP A 301 17.22 4.84 4.44
CA ASP A 301 17.18 6.02 5.29
C ASP A 301 17.28 5.61 6.77
N TRP A 302 16.55 4.56 7.16
CA TRP A 302 16.70 3.93 8.48
C TRP A 302 18.13 3.45 8.75
N TYR A 303 18.75 2.77 7.78
CA TYR A 303 20.11 2.26 7.94
C TYR A 303 21.15 3.39 8.00
N ALA A 304 20.94 4.46 7.24
CA ALA A 304 21.79 5.65 7.25
C ALA A 304 21.80 6.29 8.64
N GLU A 305 20.64 6.49 9.23
CA GLU A 305 20.51 7.03 10.59
C GLU A 305 21.11 6.09 11.64
N LEU A 306 20.83 4.78 11.55
CA LEU A 306 21.39 3.77 12.46
C LEU A 306 22.93 3.77 12.48
N LYS A 307 23.57 4.08 11.35
CA LYS A 307 25.02 4.06 11.18
C LYS A 307 25.67 5.44 11.15
N GLY A 308 24.90 6.52 11.25
CA GLY A 308 25.40 7.90 11.13
C GLY A 308 26.02 8.18 9.76
N ILE A 309 25.43 7.67 8.68
CA ILE A 309 25.91 7.87 7.30
C ILE A 309 25.16 9.05 6.67
N GLU A 310 25.89 10.10 6.29
CA GLU A 310 25.28 11.30 5.67
C GLU A 310 25.00 11.11 4.17
N SER A 311 25.80 10.31 3.48
CA SER A 311 25.68 10.08 2.04
C SER A 311 24.67 8.98 1.71
N GLU A 312 23.64 9.32 0.94
CA GLU A 312 22.63 8.36 0.47
C GLU A 312 23.24 7.21 -0.35
N GLU A 313 24.18 7.50 -1.24
CA GLU A 313 24.84 6.47 -2.07
C GLU A 313 25.65 5.50 -1.20
N SER A 314 26.36 6.04 -0.20
CA SER A 314 27.11 5.23 0.76
C SER A 314 26.16 4.34 1.59
N ALA A 315 25.05 4.90 2.09
CA ALA A 315 24.06 4.14 2.84
C ALA A 315 23.44 3.02 2.00
N LYS A 316 23.08 3.30 0.75
CA LYS A 316 22.56 2.33 -0.21
C LYS A 316 23.53 1.18 -0.44
N GLU A 317 24.79 1.48 -0.74
CA GLU A 317 25.82 0.46 -1.02
C GLU A 317 26.13 -0.38 0.23
N GLN A 318 26.25 0.25 1.40
CA GLN A 318 26.53 -0.46 2.65
C GLN A 318 25.36 -1.36 3.07
N LEU A 319 24.12 -0.89 2.97
CA LEU A 319 22.93 -1.70 3.25
C LEU A 319 22.85 -2.90 2.29
N PHE A 320 23.01 -2.68 0.98
CA PHE A 320 23.00 -3.75 -0.01
C PHE A 320 24.06 -4.82 0.29
N ARG A 321 25.31 -4.41 0.57
CA ARG A 321 26.39 -5.33 0.96
C ARG A 321 26.05 -6.10 2.23
N ARG A 322 25.49 -5.42 3.25
CA ARG A 322 25.12 -6.02 4.54
C ARG A 322 24.03 -7.08 4.40
N LEU A 323 23.03 -6.85 3.55
CA LEU A 323 21.97 -7.82 3.27
C LEU A 323 22.48 -8.98 2.41
N ARG A 324 23.29 -8.68 1.38
CA ARG A 324 23.93 -9.69 0.54
C ARG A 324 24.82 -10.63 1.35
N GLN A 325 25.51 -10.13 2.36
CA GLN A 325 26.33 -10.96 3.26
C GLN A 325 25.49 -11.99 4.01
N ALA A 326 24.29 -11.63 4.49
CA ALA A 326 23.39 -12.57 5.15
C ALA A 326 22.90 -13.65 4.17
N VAL A 327 22.52 -13.25 2.95
CA VAL A 327 22.11 -14.17 1.87
C VAL A 327 23.22 -15.16 1.52
N LEU A 328 24.46 -14.69 1.35
CA LEU A 328 25.62 -15.57 1.10
C LEU A 328 25.88 -16.52 2.28
N GLY A 329 25.63 -16.09 3.51
CA GLY A 329 25.75 -16.90 4.72
C GLY A 329 24.83 -18.12 4.73
N ALA A 330 23.68 -18.08 4.04
CA ALA A 330 22.78 -19.24 3.94
C ALA A 330 23.28 -20.34 3.00
N ARG A 331 24.32 -20.08 2.19
CA ARG A 331 24.87 -21.03 1.21
C ARG A 331 23.79 -21.60 0.26
N SER A 332 22.80 -20.77 -0.09
CA SER A 332 21.70 -21.13 -0.97
C SER A 332 21.84 -20.41 -2.32
N ALA A 333 22.01 -21.18 -3.39
CA ALA A 333 22.06 -20.67 -4.76
C ALA A 333 20.79 -19.88 -5.14
N GLY A 334 19.63 -20.36 -4.69
CA GLY A 334 18.35 -19.69 -4.96
C GLY A 334 18.17 -18.40 -4.15
N GLU A 335 18.61 -18.34 -2.89
CA GLU A 335 18.57 -17.08 -2.14
C GLU A 335 19.46 -16.03 -2.81
N LEU A 336 20.67 -16.41 -3.26
CA LEU A 336 21.55 -15.49 -4.00
C LEU A 336 20.89 -15.02 -5.31
N ALA A 337 20.32 -15.93 -6.09
CA ALA A 337 19.67 -15.60 -7.36
C ALA A 337 18.49 -14.64 -7.18
N VAL A 338 17.59 -14.94 -6.25
CA VAL A 338 16.42 -14.10 -5.97
C VAL A 338 16.84 -12.73 -5.48
N PHE A 339 17.75 -12.65 -4.50
CA PHE A 339 18.20 -11.37 -3.95
C PHE A 339 18.94 -10.52 -4.99
N GLN A 340 19.99 -11.08 -5.59
CA GLN A 340 20.86 -10.32 -6.49
C GLN A 340 20.13 -10.00 -7.81
N GLY A 341 19.40 -10.97 -8.37
CA GLY A 341 18.62 -10.76 -9.60
C GLY A 341 17.52 -9.71 -9.45
N TYR A 342 16.85 -9.66 -8.30
CA TYR A 342 15.84 -8.64 -8.01
C TYR A 342 16.44 -7.22 -8.00
N TYR A 343 17.45 -6.99 -7.15
CA TYR A 343 18.02 -5.65 -7.00
C TYR A 343 18.79 -5.18 -8.25
N GLU A 344 19.46 -6.08 -8.98
CA GLU A 344 20.14 -5.75 -10.24
C GLU A 344 19.13 -5.34 -11.33
N ARG A 345 17.99 -6.04 -11.44
CA ARG A 345 16.97 -5.78 -12.47
C ARG A 345 16.15 -4.54 -12.18
N TYR A 346 15.66 -4.39 -10.95
CA TYR A 346 14.64 -3.38 -10.62
C TYR A 346 15.22 -2.14 -9.92
N GLY A 347 16.43 -2.22 -9.35
CA GLY A 347 16.99 -1.14 -8.53
C GLY A 347 17.15 0.19 -9.26
N ALA A 348 17.60 0.16 -10.52
CA ALA A 348 17.74 1.37 -11.33
C ALA A 348 16.39 1.85 -11.90
N ALA A 349 15.52 0.92 -12.32
CA ALA A 349 14.26 1.24 -12.97
C ALA A 349 13.21 1.83 -12.01
N LEU A 350 13.11 1.29 -10.79
CA LEU A 350 12.12 1.72 -9.81
C LEU A 350 12.63 2.81 -8.85
N GLY A 351 13.95 2.88 -8.62
CA GLY A 351 14.56 3.89 -7.75
C GLY A 351 13.93 3.90 -6.35
N ASP A 352 13.49 5.08 -5.91
CA ASP A 352 12.84 5.28 -4.60
C ASP A 352 11.51 4.51 -4.44
N ARG A 353 10.90 4.05 -5.53
CA ARG A 353 9.64 3.28 -5.52
C ARG A 353 9.85 1.77 -5.43
N LEU A 354 11.10 1.31 -5.36
CA LEU A 354 11.43 -0.11 -5.27
C LEU A 354 10.91 -0.70 -3.95
N PRO A 355 10.05 -1.73 -3.96
CA PRO A 355 9.72 -2.47 -2.75
C PRO A 355 10.96 -3.13 -2.13
N ALA A 356 11.10 -3.05 -0.81
CA ALA A 356 12.22 -3.67 -0.11
C ALA A 356 12.07 -5.19 -0.07
N LEU A 357 12.90 -5.93 -0.83
CA LEU A 357 13.02 -7.38 -0.71
C LEU A 357 13.91 -7.71 0.49
N ILE A 358 13.29 -8.12 1.61
CA ILE A 358 13.95 -8.31 2.90
C ILE A 358 14.39 -9.76 3.05
N PRO A 359 15.70 -10.07 3.14
CA PRO A 359 16.16 -11.45 3.31
C PRO A 359 16.11 -11.91 4.76
N GLN A 360 15.82 -13.19 4.95
CA GLN A 360 15.98 -13.95 6.18
C GLN A 360 15.28 -13.32 7.39
N VAL A 361 13.96 -13.23 7.31
CA VAL A 361 13.12 -12.64 8.37
C VAL A 361 12.83 -13.67 9.45
N TYR A 362 13.19 -13.35 10.69
CA TYR A 362 13.00 -14.21 11.85
C TYR A 362 11.64 -13.97 12.49
N LEU A 363 10.93 -15.05 12.81
CA LEU A 363 9.62 -15.01 13.45
C LEU A 363 9.78 -15.18 14.97
N HIS A 364 8.95 -14.49 15.74
CA HIS A 364 8.96 -14.58 17.20
C HIS A 364 8.22 -15.82 17.73
N TYR A 365 8.62 -16.25 18.92
CA TYR A 365 8.17 -17.46 19.63
C TYR A 365 7.25 -17.10 20.80
N ASP A 366 6.03 -17.64 20.87
CA ASP A 366 5.18 -17.54 22.06
C ASP A 366 5.49 -18.65 23.09
N PRO A 367 6.10 -18.35 24.25
CA PRO A 367 6.42 -19.34 25.28
C PRO A 367 5.19 -19.96 25.96
N TYR A 368 3.99 -19.36 25.88
CA TYR A 368 2.79 -19.92 26.51
C TYR A 368 2.23 -21.14 25.79
N THR A 369 2.62 -21.36 24.53
CA THR A 369 2.27 -22.60 23.80
C THR A 369 2.97 -23.85 24.35
N LYS A 370 4.05 -23.73 25.12
CA LYS A 370 4.81 -24.90 25.63
C LYS A 370 4.18 -25.57 26.86
N ARG A 371 3.40 -24.83 27.67
CA ARG A 371 2.82 -25.34 28.92
C ARG A 371 1.34 -25.74 28.81
N GLN A 372 0.61 -25.18 27.83
CA GLN A 372 -0.83 -25.41 27.69
C GLN A 372 -1.24 -26.35 26.55
N ARG A 373 -0.31 -26.70 25.64
CA ARG A 373 -0.57 -27.65 24.55
C ARG A 373 0.42 -28.80 24.66
N GLY A 374 0.01 -29.91 25.29
CA GLY A 374 0.75 -31.17 25.18
C GLY A 374 0.91 -31.57 23.71
N ASP A 375 2.00 -32.26 23.38
CA ASP A 375 2.37 -32.91 22.10
C ASP A 375 2.07 -32.24 20.74
N GLU A 376 1.51 -31.04 20.68
CA GLU A 376 1.43 -30.26 19.46
C GLU A 376 2.83 -29.72 19.12
N GLN A 377 3.43 -30.33 18.10
CA GLN A 377 4.75 -30.01 17.60
C GLN A 377 4.91 -28.51 17.37
N PHE A 378 5.92 -27.97 18.04
CA PHE A 378 6.84 -26.90 17.64
C PHE A 378 6.46 -26.20 16.32
N LEU A 379 6.28 -24.87 16.34
CA LEU A 379 6.21 -24.08 15.11
C LEU A 379 7.39 -24.46 14.21
N ALA A 380 7.10 -25.19 13.12
CA ALA A 380 8.11 -25.83 12.28
C ALA A 380 9.00 -24.81 11.55
N ARG A 381 8.60 -23.53 11.54
CA ARG A 381 9.28 -22.45 10.82
C ARG A 381 9.70 -21.29 11.73
N GLN A 382 11.00 -21.07 11.84
CA GLN A 382 11.63 -20.00 12.63
C GLN A 382 12.07 -18.80 11.77
N ARG A 383 12.08 -18.96 10.44
CA ARG A 383 12.62 -17.99 9.49
C ARG A 383 11.90 -18.09 8.13
N MET A 384 11.60 -16.94 7.54
CA MET A 384 11.17 -16.79 6.14
C MET A 384 12.39 -16.40 5.30
N ASP A 385 12.56 -16.99 4.11
CA ASP A 385 13.74 -16.68 3.29
C ASP A 385 13.69 -15.26 2.73
N PHE A 386 12.54 -14.80 2.23
CA PHE A 386 12.31 -13.38 1.90
C PHE A 386 10.91 -12.90 2.24
N LEU A 387 10.81 -11.60 2.52
CA LEU A 387 9.56 -10.87 2.73
C LEU A 387 9.51 -9.63 1.83
N LEU A 388 8.35 -9.40 1.21
CA LEU A 388 7.95 -8.11 0.65
C LEU A 388 6.73 -7.59 1.40
N MET A 389 6.68 -6.27 1.61
CA MET A 389 5.55 -5.57 2.20
C MET A 389 5.10 -4.50 1.22
N LEU A 390 3.94 -4.72 0.60
CA LEU A 390 3.39 -3.85 -0.43
C LEU A 390 2.23 -3.01 0.13
N GLU A 391 1.68 -2.14 -0.70
CA GLU A 391 0.50 -1.36 -0.34
C GLU A 391 -0.68 -2.23 0.11
N GLN A 392 -1.62 -1.62 0.83
CA GLN A 392 -2.83 -2.25 1.34
C GLN A 392 -2.55 -3.43 2.30
N GLY A 393 -1.36 -3.43 2.92
CA GLY A 393 -0.94 -4.44 3.90
C GLY A 393 -0.59 -5.80 3.30
N VAL A 394 -0.44 -5.92 1.98
CA VAL A 394 -0.06 -7.18 1.33
C VAL A 394 1.34 -7.60 1.78
N ARG A 395 1.46 -8.80 2.36
CA ARG A 395 2.74 -9.39 2.79
C ARG A 395 3.02 -10.64 1.97
N ILE A 396 4.12 -10.63 1.23
CA ILE A 396 4.51 -11.71 0.33
C ILE A 396 5.74 -12.40 0.88
N VAL A 397 5.63 -13.70 1.10
CA VAL A 397 6.70 -14.58 1.55
C VAL A 397 7.21 -15.36 0.36
N ILE A 398 8.51 -15.29 0.11
CA ILE A 398 9.18 -16.06 -0.94
C ILE A 398 10.12 -17.05 -0.26
N GLU A 399 10.00 -18.32 -0.62
CA GLU A 399 10.75 -19.42 0.00
C GLU A 399 11.55 -20.18 -1.05
N ILE A 400 12.77 -20.58 -0.68
CA ILE A 400 13.68 -21.31 -1.55
C ILE A 400 13.77 -22.75 -1.07
N ASP A 401 12.97 -23.62 -1.69
CA ASP A 401 12.84 -25.00 -1.29
C ASP A 401 14.00 -25.87 -1.81
N GLY A 402 14.99 -26.08 -0.93
CA GLY A 402 16.04 -27.09 -1.11
C GLY A 402 15.57 -28.52 -0.82
N ARG A 403 16.41 -29.50 -1.19
CA ARG A 403 16.15 -30.94 -0.99
C ARG A 403 15.79 -31.33 0.45
N HIS A 404 16.29 -30.60 1.44
CA HIS A 404 16.02 -30.84 2.86
C HIS A 404 14.55 -30.64 3.25
N HIS A 405 13.76 -29.91 2.45
CA HIS A 405 12.34 -29.66 2.73
C HIS A 405 11.43 -30.83 2.33
N TYR A 406 11.88 -31.75 1.47
CA TYR A 406 11.05 -32.87 0.98
C TYR A 406 11.79 -34.20 0.93
N ALA A 407 13.06 -34.25 1.35
CA ALA A 407 13.87 -35.46 1.35
C ALA A 407 14.71 -35.60 2.64
N VAL A 408 15.08 -36.83 2.95
CA VAL A 408 16.00 -37.22 4.03
C VAL A 408 17.24 -37.88 3.42
N PRO A 409 18.42 -37.80 4.06
CA PRO A 409 19.59 -38.55 3.60
C PRO A 409 19.28 -40.06 3.57
N ASP A 410 19.85 -40.76 2.60
CA ASP A 410 19.84 -42.22 2.51
C ASP A 410 20.94 -42.76 3.43
N ASP A 411 20.55 -43.42 4.52
CA ASP A 411 21.50 -43.98 5.50
C ASP A 411 22.47 -45.00 4.87
N GLN A 412 22.12 -45.56 3.70
CA GLN A 412 22.94 -46.57 3.02
C GLN A 412 23.88 -45.99 1.97
N VAL A 413 23.62 -44.78 1.47
CA VAL A 413 24.40 -44.17 0.39
C VAL A 413 24.74 -42.72 0.76
N PRO A 414 26.03 -42.42 1.06
CA PRO A 414 26.47 -41.06 1.31
C PRO A 414 26.02 -40.11 0.18
N ASP A 415 25.62 -38.89 0.56
CA ASP A 415 25.18 -37.82 -0.34
C ASP A 415 23.92 -38.09 -1.18
N ARG A 416 23.28 -39.26 -1.03
CA ARG A 416 21.97 -39.54 -1.62
C ARG A 416 20.86 -39.09 -0.69
N TYR A 417 19.79 -38.57 -1.28
CA TYR A 417 18.58 -38.15 -0.58
C TYR A 417 17.38 -38.90 -1.15
N ILE A 418 16.50 -39.36 -0.27
CA ILE A 418 15.25 -40.05 -0.60
C ILE A 418 14.05 -39.18 -0.23
N ALA A 419 13.04 -39.16 -1.11
CA ALA A 419 11.82 -38.40 -0.87
C ALA A 419 11.13 -38.84 0.44
N HIS A 420 10.70 -37.87 1.24
CA HIS A 420 10.12 -38.11 2.56
C HIS A 420 8.75 -37.45 2.66
N ALA A 421 7.69 -38.27 2.53
CA ALA A 421 6.31 -37.80 2.46
C ALA A 421 5.91 -36.93 3.66
N HIS A 422 6.39 -37.25 4.86
CA HIS A 422 6.12 -36.44 6.06
C HIS A 422 6.71 -35.04 5.97
N ARG A 423 7.95 -34.89 5.47
CA ARG A 423 8.58 -33.57 5.32
C ARG A 423 7.84 -32.70 4.30
N TYR A 424 7.42 -33.32 3.21
CA TYR A 424 6.57 -32.67 2.23
C TYR A 424 5.23 -32.23 2.87
N ALA A 425 4.58 -33.09 3.65
CA ALA A 425 3.33 -32.79 4.34
C ALA A 425 3.46 -31.60 5.32
N GLU A 426 4.54 -31.56 6.12
CA GLU A 426 4.86 -30.43 7.02
C GLU A 426 5.06 -29.14 6.23
N MET A 427 5.83 -29.18 5.14
CA MET A 427 6.09 -28.03 4.28
C MET A 427 4.80 -27.44 3.70
N VAL A 428 3.89 -28.28 3.18
CA VAL A 428 2.62 -27.81 2.62
C VAL A 428 1.61 -27.40 3.70
N ALA A 429 1.72 -27.95 4.92
CA ALA A 429 0.91 -27.51 6.05
C ALA A 429 1.27 -26.07 6.47
N GLU A 430 2.57 -25.77 6.57
CA GLU A 430 3.04 -24.40 6.86
C GLU A 430 2.67 -23.42 5.73
N ASP A 431 2.72 -23.84 4.47
CA ASP A 431 2.26 -23.04 3.35
C ASP A 431 0.79 -22.60 3.50
N ARG A 432 -0.09 -23.56 3.83
CA ARG A 432 -1.51 -23.28 4.10
C ARG A 432 -1.67 -22.38 5.32
N ARG A 433 -0.91 -22.61 6.39
CA ARG A 433 -0.97 -21.80 7.62
C ARG A 433 -0.68 -20.34 7.33
N LEU A 434 0.40 -20.04 6.59
CA LEU A 434 0.75 -18.68 6.20
C LEU A 434 -0.32 -18.03 5.30
N LYS A 435 -0.84 -18.76 4.31
CA LYS A 435 -1.92 -18.27 3.45
C LYS A 435 -3.20 -17.95 4.23
N LEU A 436 -3.56 -18.80 5.19
CA LEU A 436 -4.72 -18.57 6.07
C LEU A 436 -4.50 -17.37 7.02
N MET A 437 -3.25 -17.03 7.33
CA MET A 437 -2.90 -15.81 8.05
C MET A 437 -2.90 -14.55 7.17
N GLY A 438 -3.16 -14.68 5.86
CA GLY A 438 -3.21 -13.56 4.92
C GLY A 438 -1.91 -13.24 4.19
N TYR A 439 -0.88 -14.10 4.31
CA TYR A 439 0.33 -13.98 3.48
C TYR A 439 0.08 -14.53 2.07
N GLU A 440 0.65 -13.88 1.06
CA GLU A 440 0.90 -14.53 -0.21
C GLU A 440 2.20 -15.34 -0.10
N VAL A 441 2.19 -16.62 -0.51
CA VAL A 441 3.38 -17.48 -0.41
C VAL A 441 3.74 -18.02 -1.79
N TYR A 442 4.98 -17.79 -2.19
CA TYR A 442 5.58 -18.28 -3.43
C TYR A 442 6.83 -19.08 -3.12
N ARG A 443 6.97 -20.24 -3.76
CA ARG A 443 8.07 -21.18 -3.52
C ARG A 443 8.84 -21.41 -4.80
N PHE A 444 10.16 -21.27 -4.73
CA PHE A 444 11.06 -21.70 -5.79
C PHE A 444 11.72 -23.01 -5.40
N GLY A 445 11.81 -23.94 -6.33
CA GLY A 445 12.60 -25.16 -6.15
C GLY A 445 14.08 -24.90 -6.39
N GLY A 446 14.96 -25.50 -5.58
CA GLY A 446 16.41 -25.37 -5.77
C GLY A 446 16.92 -25.80 -7.16
N HIS A 447 16.17 -26.64 -7.88
CA HIS A 447 16.48 -27.06 -9.25
C HIS A 447 16.34 -25.94 -10.30
N GLU A 448 15.70 -24.83 -9.96
CA GLU A 448 15.57 -23.65 -10.82
C GLU A 448 16.87 -22.83 -10.92
N PHE A 449 17.81 -23.05 -9.99
CA PHE A 449 19.01 -22.22 -9.80
C PHE A 449 20.32 -23.00 -9.93
N LEU A 450 20.34 -24.10 -10.69
CA LEU A 450 21.53 -24.96 -10.86
C LEU A 450 22.69 -24.27 -11.58
N ASP A 451 22.42 -23.20 -12.33
CA ASP A 451 23.43 -22.44 -13.08
C ASP A 451 23.99 -21.24 -12.29
N VAL A 452 23.73 -21.18 -10.98
CA VAL A 452 24.32 -20.19 -10.08
C VAL A 452 25.63 -20.71 -9.51
N ASP A 453 26.70 -19.94 -9.70
CA ASP A 453 28.00 -20.19 -9.08
C ASP A 453 28.09 -19.37 -7.78
N LEU A 454 27.98 -20.04 -6.64
CA LEU A 454 28.06 -19.42 -5.32
C LEU A 454 29.47 -18.91 -4.97
N GLU A 455 30.51 -19.59 -5.46
CA GLU A 455 31.91 -19.22 -5.17
C GLU A 455 32.28 -17.93 -5.90
N GLN A 456 31.94 -17.87 -7.19
CA GLN A 456 32.13 -16.67 -8.02
C GLN A 456 31.03 -15.63 -7.85
N ARG A 457 29.97 -15.96 -7.09
CA ARG A 457 28.79 -15.10 -6.85
C ARG A 457 28.14 -14.64 -8.16
N LYS A 458 28.08 -15.54 -9.12
CA LYS A 458 27.64 -15.27 -10.50
C LYS A 458 26.33 -15.97 -10.78
N LEU A 459 25.36 -15.20 -11.30
CA LEU A 459 24.07 -15.73 -11.73
C LEU A 459 24.18 -16.22 -13.17
N GLY A 460 23.65 -17.42 -13.42
CA GLY A 460 23.48 -17.93 -14.77
C GLY A 460 22.20 -17.40 -15.45
N PRO A 461 22.10 -17.52 -16.78
CA PRO A 461 21.00 -16.94 -17.56
C PRO A 461 19.64 -17.59 -17.26
N ARG A 462 19.60 -18.85 -16.81
CA ARG A 462 18.35 -19.53 -16.43
C ARG A 462 17.83 -18.98 -15.11
N ALA A 463 18.68 -18.89 -14.11
CA ALA A 463 18.33 -18.28 -12.81
C ALA A 463 17.84 -16.83 -12.99
N GLN A 464 18.56 -16.02 -13.78
CA GLN A 464 18.16 -14.63 -14.07
C GLN A 464 16.78 -14.54 -14.73
N ARG A 465 16.50 -15.42 -15.70
CA ARG A 465 15.19 -15.45 -16.39
C ARG A 465 14.07 -15.87 -15.44
N CYS A 466 14.28 -16.90 -14.63
CA CYS A 466 13.32 -17.37 -13.63
C CYS A 466 12.91 -16.26 -12.66
N VAL A 467 13.91 -15.52 -12.13
CA VAL A 467 13.66 -14.38 -11.23
C VAL A 467 12.92 -13.25 -11.96
N ALA A 468 13.34 -12.91 -13.18
CA ALA A 468 12.71 -11.86 -13.99
C ALA A 468 11.24 -12.17 -14.30
N ASP A 469 10.96 -13.36 -14.83
CA ASP A 469 9.60 -13.77 -15.22
C ASP A 469 8.65 -13.74 -14.01
N PHE A 470 9.12 -14.19 -12.84
CA PHE A 470 8.34 -14.16 -11.62
C PHE A 470 8.05 -12.74 -11.13
N PHE A 471 9.08 -11.91 -10.96
CA PHE A 471 8.90 -10.58 -10.40
C PHE A 471 8.22 -9.61 -11.36
N ASP A 472 8.41 -9.74 -12.67
CA ASP A 472 7.66 -8.95 -13.65
C ASP A 472 6.15 -9.21 -13.51
N ALA A 473 5.75 -10.49 -13.37
CA ALA A 473 4.36 -10.86 -13.14
C ALA A 473 3.85 -10.44 -11.75
N LEU A 474 4.67 -10.61 -10.70
CA LEU A 474 4.30 -10.28 -9.32
C LEU A 474 4.08 -8.77 -9.15
N LEU A 475 5.02 -7.96 -9.63
CA LEU A 475 4.95 -6.50 -9.52
C LEU A 475 3.81 -5.94 -10.36
N ALA A 476 3.59 -6.46 -11.57
CA ALA A 476 2.45 -6.08 -12.40
C ALA A 476 1.10 -6.41 -11.73
N ARG A 477 0.98 -7.60 -11.12
CA ARG A 477 -0.22 -8.01 -10.36
C ARG A 477 -0.55 -7.05 -9.23
N HIS A 478 0.46 -6.53 -8.54
CA HIS A 478 0.29 -5.64 -7.39
C HIS A 478 0.41 -4.14 -7.76
N GLY A 479 0.36 -3.81 -9.05
CA GLY A 479 0.35 -2.42 -9.51
C GLY A 479 1.64 -1.64 -9.27
N VAL A 480 2.76 -2.32 -8.99
CA VAL A 480 4.07 -1.68 -8.83
C VAL A 480 4.62 -1.35 -10.22
N ARG A 481 4.76 -0.05 -10.53
CA ARG A 481 5.17 0.46 -11.84
C ARG A 481 6.37 1.38 -11.77
#